data_AF-A0A090W220-F1
#
_entry.id   AF-A0A090W220-F1
#
_cell.length_a   1.000
_cell.length_b   1.000
_cell.length_c   1.000
_cell.angle_alpha   90.00
_cell.angle_beta   90.00
_cell.angle_gamma   90.00
#
_symmetry.space_group_name_H-M   'P 1'
#
loop_
_entity.id
_entity.type
_entity.pdbx_description
1 polymer ?
#
loop_
_entity_poly.entity_id
_entity_poly.type
_entity_poly.pdbx_seq_one_letter_code
_entity_poly.pdbx_strand_id
1 'polypeptide(L)'
;MSKYEVLDLDISAFEQKIKSSKESNITWEIDGESRYKMKIRPKSIKSKDAIIGRLTENGFESDGEEKNKEKIRTYRGNQSNGKYVRLTVDDDFIYGVIKTNKGVMVIDQLKYVLDDNTIPSNKIVLYEIANLLDTEGFCSTIEEGITKKEITSKSSSNHNCRYLELAVDCDLDYYYKYGGNTFSRIEGVINNIQAEYADNFNLDILIIYEIIGFNYNSTNPITIISEIQNLWSSSSYINKRRDLVHHFTAKDLGSNLGRASGIGDICNNSTSVCYTKDRVGEFLTVAHEIGHNLGGLHGDGQSCGTSNASIMCQGTKRDPMYFSAASTTRIGNFIDSQTCLLYEFLSMRGETQLCDQIELYTIQDGASQNLAGVNVTWSTNNALEILSVSSDTRTARVRRTGNTFFGQITASVDVLGGCQPIVITRNLICSNNLKSETNKKDKDITISNSKVYPNPTNSILNVKLEEEIFQYINNNSTVNSNVKLELYDIYGKRTKSQIYD
;
A
#
# COMPACT_ATOMS: atom_id res chain seq x y z
N MET A 1 -28.78 -0.15 17.60
CA MET A 1 -29.15 0.65 16.41
C MET A 1 -30.56 1.19 16.62
N SER A 2 -30.86 2.42 16.19
CA SER A 2 -32.21 3.01 16.33
C SER A 2 -33.16 2.65 15.19
N LYS A 3 -32.64 2.37 13.99
CA LYS A 3 -33.38 1.94 12.81
C LYS A 3 -32.52 1.00 11.96
N TYR A 4 -33.11 -0.08 11.50
CA TYR A 4 -32.48 -1.09 10.65
C TYR A 4 -33.57 -1.92 9.94
N GLU A 5 -33.16 -2.63 8.90
CA GLU A 5 -33.99 -3.60 8.17
C GLU A 5 -33.32 -4.96 8.19
N VAL A 6 -34.11 -6.02 8.23
CA VAL A 6 -33.63 -7.41 8.15
C VAL A 6 -34.21 -8.04 6.91
N LEU A 7 -33.38 -8.73 6.15
CA LEU A 7 -33.80 -9.40 4.92
C LEU A 7 -33.10 -10.75 4.74
N ASP A 8 -33.71 -11.60 3.93
CA ASP A 8 -33.13 -12.87 3.49
C ASP A 8 -32.38 -12.66 2.17
N LEU A 9 -31.10 -13.06 2.14
CA LEU A 9 -30.27 -13.05 0.95
C LEU A 9 -29.67 -14.44 0.72
N ASP A 10 -29.92 -15.02 -0.46
CA ASP A 10 -29.15 -16.19 -0.92
C ASP A 10 -27.72 -15.75 -1.26
N ILE A 11 -26.85 -15.76 -0.24
CA ILE A 11 -25.47 -15.26 -0.32
C ILE A 11 -24.68 -16.09 -1.34
N SER A 12 -24.82 -17.41 -1.34
CA SER A 12 -24.08 -18.28 -2.25
C SER A 12 -24.49 -18.03 -3.71
N ALA A 13 -25.79 -17.89 -4.00
CA ALA A 13 -26.23 -17.52 -5.35
C ALA A 13 -25.76 -16.12 -5.76
N PHE A 14 -25.75 -15.18 -4.80
CA PHE A 14 -25.24 -13.83 -5.03
C PHE A 14 -23.74 -13.84 -5.34
N GLU A 15 -22.92 -14.56 -4.56
CA GLU A 15 -21.48 -14.72 -4.77
C GLU A 15 -21.19 -15.33 -6.14
N GLN A 16 -21.84 -16.45 -6.49
CA GLN A 16 -21.66 -17.11 -7.79
C GLN A 16 -21.92 -16.16 -8.96
N LYS A 17 -22.96 -15.32 -8.84
CA LYS A 17 -23.29 -14.31 -9.85
C LYS A 17 -22.18 -13.28 -10.01
N ILE A 18 -21.65 -12.74 -8.91
CA ILE A 18 -20.68 -11.64 -8.97
C ILE A 18 -19.24 -12.10 -9.25
N LYS A 19 -18.89 -13.34 -8.87
CA LYS A 19 -17.56 -13.95 -9.05
C LYS A 19 -17.27 -14.35 -10.50
N SER A 20 -18.30 -14.70 -11.26
CA SER A 20 -18.19 -15.15 -12.66
C SER A 20 -17.73 -14.06 -13.64
N SER A 21 -17.72 -12.79 -13.21
CA SER A 21 -17.54 -11.64 -14.10
C SER A 21 -16.37 -10.77 -13.66
N LYS A 22 -15.62 -10.22 -14.63
CA LYS A 22 -14.60 -9.18 -14.36
C LYS A 22 -15.22 -7.92 -13.74
N GLU A 23 -16.50 -7.70 -14.03
CA GLU A 23 -17.29 -6.58 -13.58
C GLU A 23 -18.77 -6.98 -13.59
N SER A 24 -19.47 -6.66 -12.51
CA SER A 24 -20.85 -7.09 -12.27
C SER A 24 -21.74 -5.87 -12.09
N ASN A 25 -22.82 -5.81 -12.89
CA ASN A 25 -23.89 -4.83 -12.70
C ASN A 25 -24.96 -5.45 -11.81
N ILE A 26 -25.15 -4.88 -10.63
CA ILE A 26 -26.08 -5.34 -9.62
C ILE A 26 -27.18 -4.30 -9.49
N THR A 27 -28.42 -4.75 -9.55
CA THR A 27 -29.55 -3.93 -9.09
C THR A 27 -30.07 -4.60 -7.84
N TRP A 28 -29.88 -3.93 -6.70
CA TRP A 28 -30.45 -4.35 -5.44
C TRP A 28 -31.70 -3.54 -5.18
N GLU A 29 -32.84 -4.23 -5.12
CA GLU A 29 -34.10 -3.65 -4.68
C GLU A 29 -34.31 -4.05 -3.23
N ILE A 30 -34.20 -3.07 -2.35
CA ILE A 30 -34.53 -3.17 -0.92
C ILE A 30 -35.92 -2.55 -0.79
N ASP A 31 -36.78 -3.10 0.04
CA ASP A 31 -38.11 -2.57 0.42
C ASP A 31 -39.15 -2.29 -0.70
N GLY A 32 -38.81 -2.46 -1.97
CA GLY A 32 -39.67 -2.15 -3.12
C GLY A 32 -39.69 -0.66 -3.51
N GLU A 33 -39.06 0.21 -2.71
CA GLU A 33 -38.90 1.65 -2.97
C GLU A 33 -37.43 1.99 -3.28
N SER A 34 -36.49 1.33 -2.61
CA SER A 34 -35.06 1.62 -2.67
C SER A 34 -34.33 0.75 -3.69
N ARG A 35 -34.02 1.30 -4.86
CA ARG A 35 -33.27 0.60 -5.92
C ARG A 35 -31.82 1.10 -6.06
N TYR A 36 -30.86 0.28 -5.66
CA TYR A 36 -29.43 0.55 -5.78
C TYR A 36 -28.84 -0.14 -7.02
N LYS A 37 -28.57 0.66 -8.05
CA LYS A 37 -27.82 0.22 -9.23
C LYS A 37 -26.32 0.40 -8.96
N MET A 38 -25.61 -0.70 -8.87
CA MET A 38 -24.20 -0.77 -8.50
C MET A 38 -23.41 -1.47 -9.60
N LYS A 39 -22.19 -1.00 -9.80
CA LYS A 39 -21.23 -1.58 -10.73
C LYS A 39 -19.98 -1.93 -9.93
N ILE A 40 -19.77 -3.22 -9.66
CA ILE A 40 -18.68 -3.71 -8.80
C ILE A 40 -17.73 -4.61 -9.58
N ARG A 41 -16.49 -4.71 -9.10
CA ARG A 41 -15.47 -5.62 -9.61
C ARG A 41 -14.68 -6.25 -8.47
N PRO A 42 -14.19 -7.49 -8.62
CA PRO A 42 -13.27 -8.08 -7.67
C PRO A 42 -12.03 -7.19 -7.50
N LYS A 43 -11.55 -7.04 -6.26
CA LYS A 43 -10.32 -6.31 -5.93
C LYS A 43 -9.69 -7.00 -4.73
N SER A 44 -8.63 -7.77 -4.96
CA SER A 44 -7.84 -8.28 -3.84
C SER A 44 -7.26 -7.11 -3.04
N ILE A 45 -7.36 -7.23 -1.72
CA ILE A 45 -6.72 -6.34 -0.75
C ILE A 45 -5.54 -7.02 -0.06
N LYS A 46 -5.29 -8.28 -0.39
CA LYS A 46 -4.15 -9.08 0.05
C LYS A 46 -3.04 -9.01 -0.98
N SER A 47 -1.79 -8.99 -0.50
CA SER A 47 -0.63 -9.21 -1.35
C SER A 47 -0.62 -10.66 -1.86
N LYS A 48 -0.06 -10.88 -3.04
CA LYS A 48 0.04 -12.24 -3.61
C LYS A 48 0.85 -13.17 -2.73
N ASP A 49 1.81 -12.63 -1.96
CA ASP A 49 2.67 -13.39 -1.07
C ASP A 49 2.18 -13.35 0.39
N ALA A 50 0.95 -12.89 0.64
CA ALA A 50 0.40 -12.81 1.98
C ALA A 50 0.58 -14.13 2.74
N ILE A 51 0.99 -14.00 3.99
CA ILE A 51 1.14 -15.13 4.90
C ILE A 51 -0.12 -15.18 5.75
N ILE A 52 -0.86 -16.26 5.61
CA ILE A 52 -2.13 -16.49 6.29
C ILE A 52 -1.97 -17.75 7.13
N GLY A 53 -2.37 -17.69 8.39
CA GLY A 53 -2.32 -18.86 9.25
C GLY A 53 -2.67 -18.58 10.70
N ARG A 54 -2.38 -19.56 11.53
CA ARG A 54 -2.63 -19.52 12.96
C ARG A 54 -1.35 -19.77 13.72
N LEU A 55 -1.19 -19.04 14.82
CA LEU A 55 -0.19 -19.35 15.83
C LEU A 55 -0.76 -20.35 16.83
N THR A 56 -0.06 -21.45 17.03
CA THR A 56 -0.35 -22.47 18.04
C THR A 56 0.82 -22.59 19.01
N GLU A 57 0.64 -23.40 20.05
CA GLU A 57 1.73 -23.74 20.98
C GLU A 57 2.91 -24.43 20.27
N ASN A 58 2.66 -25.05 19.11
CA ASN A 58 3.67 -25.74 18.30
C ASN A 58 4.33 -24.84 17.25
N GLY A 59 3.91 -23.58 17.14
CA GLY A 59 4.43 -22.60 16.19
C GLY A 59 3.40 -22.10 15.19
N PHE A 60 3.87 -21.58 14.06
CA PHE A 60 3.00 -21.08 13.00
C PHE A 60 2.51 -22.24 12.12
N GLU A 61 1.19 -22.36 11.98
CA GLU A 61 0.52 -23.35 11.16
C GLU A 61 -0.21 -22.64 10.01
N SER A 62 0.20 -22.92 8.76
CA SER A 62 -0.48 -22.46 7.55
C SER A 62 -1.51 -23.47 7.01
N ASP A 63 -1.47 -24.72 7.50
CA ASP A 63 -2.22 -25.83 6.92
C ASP A 63 -3.74 -25.62 7.07
N GLY A 64 -4.42 -25.53 5.92
CA GLY A 64 -5.85 -25.26 5.80
C GLY A 64 -6.18 -23.82 5.40
N GLU A 65 -5.32 -22.86 5.73
CA GLU A 65 -5.53 -21.42 5.47
C GLU A 65 -4.92 -20.93 4.16
N GLU A 66 -4.04 -21.72 3.52
CA GLU A 66 -3.50 -21.39 2.18
C GLU A 66 -4.61 -21.20 1.12
N LYS A 67 -5.75 -21.89 1.26
CA LYS A 67 -6.91 -21.70 0.37
C LYS A 67 -7.47 -20.27 0.44
N ASN A 68 -7.30 -19.58 1.56
CA ASN A 68 -7.70 -18.18 1.70
C ASN A 68 -6.75 -17.23 0.97
N LYS A 69 -5.53 -17.63 0.65
CA LYS A 69 -4.54 -16.75 0.00
C LYS A 69 -4.97 -16.33 -1.41
N GLU A 70 -5.52 -17.26 -2.18
CA GLU A 70 -5.95 -17.01 -3.55
C GLU A 70 -7.42 -16.56 -3.65
N LYS A 71 -8.18 -16.66 -2.56
CA LYS A 71 -9.61 -16.31 -2.54
C LYS A 71 -9.78 -14.78 -2.55
N ILE A 72 -10.29 -14.26 -3.66
CA ILE A 72 -10.74 -12.88 -3.78
C ILE A 72 -12.21 -12.82 -3.37
N ARG A 73 -12.47 -12.28 -2.18
CA ARG A 73 -13.82 -12.06 -1.62
C ARG A 73 -14.20 -10.59 -1.53
N THR A 74 -13.24 -9.69 -1.71
CA THR A 74 -13.44 -8.25 -1.66
C THR A 74 -13.76 -7.69 -3.05
N TYR A 75 -14.75 -6.80 -3.08
CA TYR A 75 -15.25 -6.12 -4.26
C TYR A 75 -15.29 -4.62 -4.00
N ARG A 76 -14.95 -3.86 -5.04
CA ARG A 76 -15.11 -2.41 -5.06
C ARG A 76 -15.90 -1.98 -6.28
N GLY A 77 -16.62 -0.89 -6.14
CA GLY A 77 -17.43 -0.37 -7.22
C GLY A 77 -17.98 1.00 -6.92
N ASN A 78 -18.88 1.43 -7.80
CA ASN A 78 -19.63 2.66 -7.66
C ASN A 78 -21.10 2.43 -8.02
N GLN A 79 -21.97 3.25 -7.46
CA GLN A 79 -23.32 3.44 -7.92
C GLN A 79 -23.34 4.26 -9.22
N SER A 80 -24.48 4.28 -9.91
CA SER A 80 -24.68 5.08 -11.13
C SER A 80 -24.48 6.59 -10.93
N ASN A 81 -24.58 7.09 -9.69
CA ASN A 81 -24.33 8.49 -9.31
C ASN A 81 -22.87 8.74 -8.87
N GLY A 82 -21.96 7.77 -9.06
CA GLY A 82 -20.54 7.89 -8.73
C GLY A 82 -20.17 7.58 -7.28
N LYS A 83 -21.13 7.33 -6.40
CA LYS A 83 -20.86 7.03 -4.98
C LYS A 83 -20.29 5.63 -4.79
N TYR A 84 -19.34 5.48 -3.89
CA TYR A 84 -18.62 4.21 -3.74
C TYR A 84 -19.49 3.09 -3.16
N VAL A 85 -19.12 1.87 -3.54
CA VAL A 85 -19.62 0.61 -3.00
C VAL A 85 -18.42 -0.25 -2.63
N ARG A 86 -18.45 -0.87 -1.45
CA ARG A 86 -17.48 -1.86 -0.98
C ARG A 86 -18.26 -3.05 -0.44
N LEU A 87 -17.96 -4.23 -0.94
CA LEU A 87 -18.60 -5.47 -0.50
C LEU A 87 -17.52 -6.52 -0.29
N THR A 88 -17.69 -7.34 0.73
CA THR A 88 -16.97 -8.57 0.95
C THR A 88 -17.99 -9.69 0.98
N VAL A 89 -17.83 -10.64 0.07
CA VAL A 89 -18.79 -11.72 -0.14
C VAL A 89 -18.02 -13.03 -0.22
N ASP A 90 -18.45 -13.98 0.59
CA ASP A 90 -17.92 -15.34 0.65
C ASP A 90 -19.09 -16.35 0.67
N ASP A 91 -18.81 -17.65 0.65
CA ASP A 91 -19.78 -18.74 0.45
C ASP A 91 -21.04 -18.59 1.36
N ASP A 92 -20.85 -18.22 2.63
CA ASP A 92 -21.91 -17.95 3.60
C ASP A 92 -21.76 -16.59 4.34
N PHE A 93 -20.96 -15.67 3.80
CA PHE A 93 -20.62 -14.41 4.44
C PHE A 93 -20.90 -13.20 3.54
N ILE A 94 -21.42 -12.13 4.13
CA ILE A 94 -21.50 -10.83 3.46
C ILE A 94 -21.31 -9.70 4.46
N TYR A 95 -20.47 -8.74 4.08
CA TYR A 95 -20.27 -7.50 4.84
C TYR A 95 -19.86 -6.38 3.89
N GLY A 96 -20.31 -5.15 4.12
CA GLY A 96 -19.93 -4.05 3.25
C GLY A 96 -20.62 -2.74 3.51
N VAL A 97 -20.31 -1.75 2.68
CA VAL A 97 -20.90 -0.41 2.73
C VAL A 97 -21.30 0.11 1.36
N ILE A 98 -22.38 0.88 1.34
CA ILE A 98 -22.88 1.62 0.17
C ILE A 98 -23.03 3.08 0.57
N LYS A 99 -22.33 3.98 -0.14
CA LYS A 99 -22.46 5.42 0.10
C LYS A 99 -23.74 5.94 -0.57
N THR A 100 -24.79 6.21 0.20
CA THR A 100 -26.09 6.70 -0.27
C THR A 100 -26.17 8.24 -0.26
N ASN A 101 -27.34 8.80 -0.60
CA ASN A 101 -27.65 10.22 -0.37
C ASN A 101 -27.96 10.55 1.09
N LYS A 102 -28.35 9.56 1.88
CA LYS A 102 -28.70 9.71 3.29
C LYS A 102 -27.52 9.45 4.23
N GLY A 103 -26.44 8.85 3.71
CA GLY A 103 -25.27 8.52 4.49
C GLY A 103 -24.52 7.32 3.94
N VAL A 104 -23.87 6.59 4.82
CA VAL A 104 -23.28 5.28 4.54
C VAL A 104 -24.20 4.19 5.10
N MET A 105 -24.78 3.40 4.20
CA MET A 105 -25.53 2.21 4.54
C MET A 105 -24.57 1.04 4.69
N VAL A 106 -24.67 0.34 5.81
CA VAL A 106 -23.90 -0.86 6.13
C VAL A 106 -24.76 -2.09 5.86
N ILE A 107 -24.12 -3.12 5.31
CA ILE A 107 -24.65 -4.47 5.16
C ILE A 107 -23.85 -5.36 6.11
N ASP A 108 -24.52 -6.02 7.04
CA ASP A 108 -23.91 -6.97 7.97
C ASP A 108 -24.79 -8.23 8.12
N GLN A 109 -24.29 -9.28 8.74
CA GLN A 109 -25.08 -10.46 9.06
C GLN A 109 -25.67 -10.36 10.46
N LEU A 110 -26.97 -10.65 10.58
CA LEU A 110 -27.71 -10.46 11.82
C LEU A 110 -27.15 -11.31 12.97
N LYS A 111 -26.66 -12.52 12.65
CA LYS A 111 -26.04 -13.43 13.62
C LYS A 111 -24.84 -12.81 14.36
N TYR A 112 -24.00 -12.04 13.67
CA TYR A 112 -22.83 -11.41 14.28
C TYR A 112 -23.19 -10.13 15.06
N VAL A 113 -24.21 -9.41 14.58
CA VAL A 113 -24.71 -8.21 15.25
C VAL A 113 -25.41 -8.53 16.56
N LEU A 114 -26.13 -9.66 16.64
CA LEU A 114 -26.81 -10.13 17.84
C LEU A 114 -25.99 -11.10 18.68
N ASP A 115 -24.82 -11.53 18.19
CA ASP A 115 -23.99 -12.56 18.81
C ASP A 115 -24.75 -13.88 19.04
N ASP A 116 -25.54 -14.29 18.05
CA ASP A 116 -26.42 -15.46 18.09
C ASP A 116 -26.19 -16.36 16.87
N ASN A 117 -25.41 -17.41 17.06
CA ASN A 117 -25.07 -18.41 16.04
C ASN A 117 -26.24 -19.33 15.65
N THR A 118 -27.40 -19.24 16.31
CA THR A 118 -28.62 -19.94 15.87
C THR A 118 -29.30 -19.25 14.69
N ILE A 119 -28.98 -17.98 14.46
CA ILE A 119 -29.49 -17.21 13.33
C ILE A 119 -28.79 -17.66 12.03
N PRO A 120 -29.56 -18.05 10.99
CA PRO A 120 -28.98 -18.45 9.71
C PRO A 120 -28.12 -17.38 9.04
N SER A 121 -27.03 -17.79 8.37
CA SER A 121 -26.11 -16.90 7.64
C SER A 121 -26.82 -16.02 6.59
N ASN A 122 -27.94 -16.47 6.02
CA ASN A 122 -28.67 -15.72 4.99
C ASN A 122 -29.49 -14.54 5.54
N LYS A 123 -29.60 -14.39 6.87
CA LYS A 123 -30.24 -13.23 7.52
C LYS A 123 -29.26 -12.08 7.61
N ILE A 124 -29.47 -11.05 6.80
CA ILE A 124 -28.65 -9.85 6.79
C ILE A 124 -29.41 -8.68 7.41
N VAL A 125 -28.65 -7.74 7.97
CA VAL A 125 -29.16 -6.49 8.52
C VAL A 125 -28.59 -5.31 7.74
N LEU A 126 -29.47 -4.38 7.38
CA LEU A 126 -29.14 -3.12 6.73
C LEU A 126 -29.39 -1.96 7.69
N TYR A 127 -28.42 -1.06 7.81
CA TYR A 127 -28.58 0.14 8.63
C TYR A 127 -27.67 1.27 8.15
N GLU A 128 -28.14 2.51 8.27
CA GLU A 128 -27.28 3.69 8.08
C GLU A 128 -26.41 3.91 9.31
N ILE A 129 -25.15 4.31 9.13
CA ILE A 129 -24.24 4.65 10.24
C ILE A 129 -24.86 5.71 11.17
N ALA A 130 -25.66 6.63 10.62
CA ALA A 130 -26.40 7.65 11.37
C ALA A 130 -27.34 7.05 12.45
N ASN A 131 -27.76 5.79 12.31
CA ASN A 131 -28.64 5.08 13.23
C ASN A 131 -27.89 4.25 14.28
N LEU A 132 -26.56 4.32 14.33
CA LEU A 132 -25.79 3.74 15.43
C LEU A 132 -26.08 4.51 16.71
N LEU A 133 -26.47 3.76 17.75
CA LEU A 133 -26.67 4.35 19.07
C LEU A 133 -25.30 4.74 19.64
N ASP A 134 -25.27 5.84 20.39
CA ASP A 134 -24.02 6.19 21.07
C ASP A 134 -23.75 5.11 22.11
N THR A 135 -22.54 4.60 22.07
CA THR A 135 -21.97 3.85 23.19
C THR A 135 -21.03 4.81 23.89
N GLU A 136 -21.01 4.85 25.23
CA GLU A 136 -20.09 5.66 26.04
C GLU A 136 -18.61 5.23 25.89
N GLY A 137 -18.26 4.66 24.74
CA GLY A 137 -16.93 4.20 24.43
C GLY A 137 -15.98 5.34 24.09
N PHE A 138 -14.69 5.09 24.28
CA PHE A 138 -13.61 6.01 23.94
C PHE A 138 -12.44 5.24 23.30
N CYS A 139 -11.61 5.96 22.56
CA CYS A 139 -10.34 5.44 22.06
C CYS A 139 -9.23 5.95 22.97
N SER A 140 -8.38 5.05 23.47
CA SER A 140 -7.48 5.34 24.61
C SER A 140 -6.09 5.83 24.22
N THR A 141 -5.82 6.07 22.94
CA THR A 141 -4.52 6.55 22.43
C THR A 141 -4.07 7.81 23.18
N ILE A 142 -2.84 7.79 23.70
CA ILE A 142 -2.29 8.90 24.48
C ILE A 142 -1.66 9.91 23.51
N GLU A 143 -2.10 11.15 23.58
CA GLU A 143 -1.60 12.25 22.73
C GLU A 143 -0.75 13.28 23.50
N GLU A 144 -0.56 13.09 24.81
CA GLU A 144 0.16 14.02 25.68
C GLU A 144 1.63 14.18 25.29
N GLY A 145 2.15 15.41 25.34
CA GLY A 145 3.54 15.72 25.01
C GLY A 145 3.83 15.78 23.50
N ILE A 146 2.88 15.39 22.66
CA ILE A 146 2.92 15.66 21.23
C ILE A 146 2.56 17.12 21.05
N THR A 147 3.59 17.97 21.13
CA THR A 147 3.49 19.30 20.51
C THR A 147 2.94 19.12 19.10
N LYS A 148 2.18 20.07 18.56
CA LYS A 148 1.91 20.16 17.13
C LYS A 148 3.27 20.33 16.43
N LYS A 149 4.07 19.28 16.40
CA LYS A 149 5.33 19.20 15.70
C LYS A 149 4.85 19.37 14.29
N GLU A 150 5.02 20.60 13.81
CA GLU A 150 4.73 20.95 12.44
C GLU A 150 5.48 19.90 11.66
N ILE A 151 4.73 18.96 11.09
CA ILE A 151 5.28 18.07 10.09
C ILE A 151 5.62 19.05 8.98
N THR A 152 6.88 19.48 8.99
CA THR A 152 7.38 20.52 8.12
C THR A 152 7.18 19.98 6.73
N SER A 153 6.25 20.61 6.01
CA SER A 153 5.87 20.24 4.66
C SER A 153 7.12 20.20 3.79
N LYS A 154 7.63 19.01 3.50
CA LYS A 154 8.49 18.83 2.34
C LYS A 154 7.56 18.83 1.14
N SER A 155 7.72 19.86 0.31
CA SER A 155 7.08 20.00 -0.99
C SER A 155 7.04 18.65 -1.70
N SER A 156 5.81 18.23 -2.03
CA SER A 156 5.47 17.00 -2.72
C SER A 156 6.30 16.78 -3.98
N SER A 157 7.07 15.70 -4.04
CA SER A 157 7.14 14.94 -5.28
C SER A 157 5.74 14.39 -5.55
N ASN A 158 5.28 14.44 -6.80
CA ASN A 158 4.08 13.76 -7.27
C ASN A 158 4.26 12.25 -7.11
N HIS A 159 4.08 11.74 -5.89
CA HIS A 159 4.11 10.31 -5.63
C HIS A 159 2.74 9.76 -5.98
N ASN A 160 2.64 9.22 -7.19
CA ASN A 160 1.36 8.78 -7.76
C ASN A 160 0.78 7.51 -7.09
N CYS A 161 1.52 6.85 -6.18
CA CYS A 161 1.10 5.60 -5.53
C CYS A 161 1.68 5.39 -4.14
N ARG A 162 0.81 5.14 -3.17
CA ARG A 162 1.19 4.80 -1.80
C ARG A 162 0.47 3.53 -1.35
N TYR A 163 1.19 2.66 -0.66
CA TYR A 163 0.64 1.46 -0.05
C TYR A 163 0.96 1.46 1.43
N LEU A 164 -0.03 1.06 2.22
CA LEU A 164 0.17 0.67 3.60
C LEU A 164 0.24 -0.85 3.66
N GLU A 165 1.43 -1.40 3.90
CA GLU A 165 1.65 -2.83 4.12
C GLU A 165 1.19 -3.23 5.52
N LEU A 166 -0.05 -3.69 5.62
CA LEU A 166 -0.74 -3.99 6.86
C LEU A 166 -0.56 -5.47 7.24
N ALA A 167 -0.03 -5.72 8.43
CA ALA A 167 -0.24 -6.97 9.12
C ALA A 167 -1.54 -6.88 9.92
N VAL A 168 -2.43 -7.85 9.76
CA VAL A 168 -3.62 -7.98 10.62
C VAL A 168 -3.49 -9.25 11.44
N ASP A 169 -3.86 -9.16 12.71
CA ASP A 169 -4.05 -10.33 13.54
C ASP A 169 -5.28 -10.22 14.41
N CYS A 170 -5.68 -11.33 15.02
CA CYS A 170 -6.80 -11.34 15.96
C CYS A 170 -6.55 -12.30 17.11
N ASP A 171 -7.28 -12.13 18.20
CA ASP A 171 -7.28 -13.09 19.30
C ASP A 171 -8.30 -14.23 19.10
N LEU A 172 -8.26 -15.20 20.02
CA LEU A 172 -9.16 -16.35 19.97
C LEU A 172 -10.63 -15.95 20.20
N ASP A 173 -10.92 -14.92 20.99
CA ASP A 173 -12.29 -14.44 21.19
C ASP A 173 -12.88 -13.94 19.87
N TYR A 174 -12.11 -13.16 19.10
CA TYR A 174 -12.52 -12.72 17.77
C TYR A 174 -12.68 -13.92 16.81
N TYR A 175 -11.74 -14.86 16.84
CA TYR A 175 -11.83 -16.07 16.04
C TYR A 175 -13.06 -16.93 16.39
N TYR A 176 -13.39 -17.09 17.67
CA TYR A 176 -14.56 -17.88 18.09
C TYR A 176 -15.88 -17.21 17.70
N LYS A 177 -15.92 -15.88 17.71
CA LYS A 177 -17.10 -15.14 17.25
C LYS A 177 -17.38 -15.34 15.77
N TYR A 178 -16.36 -15.23 14.92
CA TYR A 178 -16.54 -15.26 13.46
C TYR A 178 -16.31 -16.64 12.83
N GLY A 179 -15.63 -17.56 13.52
CA GLY A 179 -15.31 -18.90 13.07
C GLY A 179 -14.55 -18.89 11.74
N GLY A 180 -14.99 -19.71 10.79
CA GLY A 180 -14.41 -19.76 9.44
C GLY A 180 -14.49 -18.44 8.66
N ASN A 181 -15.30 -17.48 9.11
CA ASN A 181 -15.44 -16.16 8.48
C ASN A 181 -14.55 -15.08 9.12
N THR A 182 -13.64 -15.45 10.02
CA THR A 182 -12.73 -14.51 10.70
C THR A 182 -11.95 -13.65 9.70
N PHE A 183 -11.27 -14.26 8.73
CA PHE A 183 -10.53 -13.51 7.71
C PHE A 183 -11.47 -12.73 6.78
N SER A 184 -12.63 -13.28 6.41
CA SER A 184 -13.64 -12.55 5.63
C SER A 184 -14.12 -11.28 6.34
N ARG A 185 -14.28 -11.33 7.66
CA ARG A 185 -14.65 -10.18 8.47
C ARG A 185 -13.57 -9.12 8.49
N ILE A 186 -12.34 -9.50 8.82
CA ILE A 186 -11.18 -8.59 8.84
C ILE A 186 -10.99 -7.93 7.47
N GLU A 187 -10.98 -8.73 6.40
CA GLU A 187 -10.86 -8.21 5.04
C GLU A 187 -11.98 -7.24 4.69
N GLY A 188 -13.22 -7.52 5.10
CA GLY A 188 -14.34 -6.61 4.87
C GLY A 188 -14.25 -5.31 5.66
N VAL A 189 -13.74 -5.33 6.88
CA VAL A 189 -13.44 -4.12 7.65
C VAL A 189 -12.42 -3.25 6.93
N ILE A 190 -11.31 -3.85 6.46
CA ILE A 190 -10.27 -3.13 5.72
C ILE A 190 -10.79 -2.62 4.37
N ASN A 191 -11.59 -3.42 3.66
CA ASN A 191 -12.20 -3.01 2.39
C ASN A 191 -13.13 -1.80 2.54
N ASN A 192 -13.88 -1.71 3.65
CA ASN A 192 -14.80 -0.61 3.92
C ASN A 192 -14.08 0.73 4.13
N ILE A 193 -12.90 0.73 4.75
CA ILE A 193 -12.14 1.96 5.02
C ILE A 193 -11.28 2.42 3.83
N GLN A 194 -10.99 1.55 2.87
CA GLN A 194 -10.12 1.88 1.74
C GLN A 194 -10.60 3.08 0.92
N ALA A 195 -11.91 3.29 0.80
CA ALA A 195 -12.43 4.44 0.05
C ALA A 195 -11.93 5.76 0.63
N GLU A 196 -11.97 5.91 1.96
CA GLU A 196 -11.56 7.17 2.61
C GLU A 196 -10.06 7.39 2.54
N TYR A 197 -9.26 6.32 2.67
CA TYR A 197 -7.80 6.46 2.55
C TYR A 197 -7.35 6.75 1.12
N ALA A 198 -7.98 6.11 0.13
CA ALA A 198 -7.70 6.38 -1.27
C ALA A 198 -8.10 7.80 -1.66
N ASP A 199 -9.33 8.22 -1.30
CA ASP A 199 -9.88 9.51 -1.72
C ASP A 199 -9.18 10.71 -1.05
N ASN A 200 -8.76 10.58 0.22
CA ASN A 200 -8.16 11.68 0.97
C ASN A 200 -6.63 11.71 0.92
N PHE A 201 -5.97 10.56 0.72
CA PHE A 201 -4.52 10.44 0.89
C PHE A 201 -3.78 9.74 -0.25
N ASN A 202 -4.50 9.30 -1.30
CA ASN A 202 -3.95 8.45 -2.36
C ASN A 202 -3.20 7.23 -1.79
N LEU A 203 -3.75 6.63 -0.73
CA LEU A 203 -3.18 5.51 0.02
C LEU A 203 -4.08 4.28 -0.11
N ASP A 204 -3.57 3.23 -0.76
CA ASP A 204 -4.19 1.90 -0.74
C ASP A 204 -3.68 1.10 0.47
N ILE A 205 -4.53 0.23 1.04
CA ILE A 205 -4.14 -0.66 2.14
C ILE A 205 -3.98 -2.07 1.59
N LEU A 206 -2.81 -2.67 1.81
CA LEU A 206 -2.45 -4.00 1.34
C LEU A 206 -2.14 -4.91 2.52
N ILE A 207 -2.94 -5.96 2.70
CA ILE A 207 -2.73 -6.95 3.74
C ILE A 207 -1.61 -7.90 3.32
N ILE A 208 -0.56 -8.00 4.15
CA ILE A 208 0.61 -8.85 3.90
C ILE A 208 0.75 -10.00 4.92
N TYR A 209 0.07 -9.90 6.06
CA TYR A 209 -0.09 -10.97 7.04
C TYR A 209 -1.52 -11.01 7.54
N GLU A 210 -2.08 -12.21 7.68
CA GLU A 210 -3.37 -12.47 8.35
C GLU A 210 -3.17 -13.60 9.35
N ILE A 211 -3.16 -13.27 10.65
CA ILE A 211 -2.76 -14.23 11.68
C ILE A 211 -3.85 -14.36 12.76
N ILE A 212 -4.24 -15.57 13.07
CA ILE A 212 -4.97 -15.85 14.31
C ILE A 212 -3.93 -16.10 15.41
N GLY A 213 -3.77 -15.13 16.31
CA GLY A 213 -2.81 -15.19 17.40
C GLY A 213 -3.29 -16.01 18.58
N PHE A 214 -2.34 -16.58 19.31
CA PHE A 214 -2.56 -17.24 20.59
C PHE A 214 -1.79 -16.48 21.69
N ASN A 215 -2.25 -16.56 22.95
CA ASN A 215 -1.69 -15.88 24.13
C ASN A 215 -1.94 -14.36 24.29
N TYR A 216 -2.90 -13.80 23.58
CA TYR A 216 -3.46 -12.49 23.95
C TYR A 216 -4.39 -12.66 25.14
N ASN A 217 -3.97 -12.28 26.35
CA ASN A 217 -4.71 -12.59 27.58
C ASN A 217 -5.23 -11.35 28.30
N SER A 218 -4.67 -10.18 28.03
CA SER A 218 -5.05 -8.96 28.74
C SER A 218 -6.33 -8.33 28.20
N THR A 219 -7.07 -7.67 29.10
CA THR A 219 -8.10 -6.67 28.77
C THR A 219 -7.63 -5.25 29.11
N ASN A 220 -6.42 -5.10 29.66
CA ASN A 220 -5.84 -3.80 29.95
C ASN A 220 -5.34 -3.14 28.65
N PRO A 221 -5.75 -1.90 28.34
CA PRO A 221 -5.43 -1.27 27.07
C PRO A 221 -3.95 -1.14 26.73
N ILE A 222 -3.11 -0.89 27.74
CA ILE A 222 -1.66 -0.72 27.57
C ILE A 222 -1.02 -2.09 27.42
N THR A 223 -1.42 -3.06 28.23
CA THR A 223 -0.88 -4.42 28.17
C THR A 223 -1.20 -5.11 26.85
N ILE A 224 -2.38 -4.89 26.24
CA ILE A 224 -2.71 -5.41 24.90
C ILE A 224 -1.69 -4.92 23.86
N ILE A 225 -1.36 -3.61 23.86
CA ILE A 225 -0.33 -3.07 22.97
C ILE A 225 1.00 -3.79 23.18
N SER A 226 1.42 -3.99 24.44
CA SER A 226 2.65 -4.71 24.76
C SER A 226 2.62 -6.17 24.30
N GLU A 227 1.49 -6.86 24.42
CA GLU A 227 1.32 -8.24 23.92
C GLU A 227 1.49 -8.31 22.40
N ILE A 228 0.88 -7.38 21.65
CA ILE A 228 1.02 -7.29 20.20
C ILE A 228 2.48 -6.99 19.83
N GLN A 229 3.11 -6.00 20.47
CA GLN A 229 4.52 -5.67 20.23
C GLN A 229 5.44 -6.86 20.51
N ASN A 230 5.21 -7.59 21.59
CA ASN A 230 6.00 -8.77 21.95
C ASN A 230 5.88 -9.87 20.90
N LEU A 231 4.67 -10.15 20.40
CA LEU A 231 4.49 -11.13 19.34
C LEU A 231 5.24 -10.71 18.07
N TRP A 232 4.98 -9.49 17.60
CA TRP A 232 5.48 -9.00 16.32
C TRP A 232 6.97 -8.61 16.35
N SER A 233 7.56 -8.51 17.54
CA SER A 233 9.01 -8.37 17.74
C SER A 233 9.71 -9.70 18.04
N SER A 234 8.99 -10.81 18.11
CA SER A 234 9.59 -12.13 18.30
C SER A 234 10.45 -12.55 17.09
N SER A 235 11.33 -13.55 17.28
CA SER A 235 12.24 -14.03 16.22
C SER A 235 11.53 -14.47 14.94
N SER A 236 10.27 -14.92 15.04
CA SER A 236 9.44 -15.32 13.89
C SER A 236 9.03 -14.12 13.00
N TYR A 237 8.93 -12.91 13.57
CA TYR A 237 8.34 -11.74 12.91
C TYR A 237 9.24 -10.50 12.85
N ILE A 238 10.35 -10.47 13.59
CA ILE A 238 11.23 -9.29 13.69
C ILE A 238 11.79 -8.84 12.33
N ASN A 239 12.08 -9.79 11.43
CA ASN A 239 12.61 -9.52 10.09
C ASN A 239 11.53 -9.47 9.01
N LYS A 240 10.26 -9.52 9.41
CA LYS A 240 9.12 -9.48 8.49
C LYS A 240 8.68 -8.03 8.31
N ARG A 241 9.00 -7.45 7.15
CA ARG A 241 8.61 -6.09 6.76
C ARG A 241 7.09 -5.94 6.85
N ARG A 242 6.65 -4.84 7.43
CA ARG A 242 5.29 -4.34 7.54
C ARG A 242 5.36 -2.86 7.91
N ASP A 243 4.34 -2.10 7.59
CA ASP A 243 4.25 -0.70 7.98
C ASP A 243 3.46 -0.55 9.28
N LEU A 244 2.48 -1.43 9.51
CA LEU A 244 1.59 -1.40 10.68
C LEU A 244 1.09 -2.80 11.02
N VAL A 245 0.89 -3.07 12.30
CA VAL A 245 0.07 -4.19 12.80
C VAL A 245 -1.27 -3.65 13.30
N HIS A 246 -2.38 -4.25 12.88
CA HIS A 246 -3.71 -4.00 13.44
C HIS A 246 -4.29 -5.27 14.03
N HIS A 247 -4.52 -5.25 15.34
CA HIS A 247 -5.09 -6.36 16.09
C HIS A 247 -6.61 -6.22 16.28
N PHE A 248 -7.34 -7.30 16.03
CA PHE A 248 -8.78 -7.40 16.23
C PHE A 248 -9.08 -8.26 17.46
N THR A 249 -9.89 -7.75 18.39
CA THR A 249 -10.25 -8.48 19.62
C THR A 249 -11.74 -8.43 19.86
N ALA A 250 -12.35 -9.55 20.24
CA ALA A 250 -13.74 -9.59 20.71
C ALA A 250 -13.84 -9.63 22.24
N LYS A 251 -12.74 -9.42 22.96
CA LYS A 251 -12.76 -9.32 24.42
C LYS A 251 -13.58 -8.13 24.88
N ASP A 252 -14.18 -8.27 26.05
CA ASP A 252 -14.79 -7.12 26.70
C ASP A 252 -13.72 -6.20 27.31
N LEU A 253 -13.49 -5.07 26.65
CA LEU A 253 -12.59 -4.01 27.11
C LEU A 253 -13.33 -2.87 27.83
N GLY A 254 -14.56 -3.12 28.27
CA GLY A 254 -15.46 -2.09 28.78
C GLY A 254 -15.70 -1.01 27.72
N SER A 255 -15.57 0.26 28.12
CA SER A 255 -15.74 1.41 27.23
C SER A 255 -14.58 1.64 26.26
N ASN A 256 -13.46 0.94 26.37
CA ASN A 256 -12.38 1.16 25.41
C ASN A 256 -12.68 0.49 24.07
N LEU A 257 -12.71 1.28 22.99
CA LEU A 257 -13.01 0.82 21.64
C LEU A 257 -11.74 0.44 20.86
N GLY A 258 -10.60 1.02 21.21
CA GLY A 258 -9.37 0.87 20.43
C GLY A 258 -8.23 1.72 20.96
N ARG A 259 -7.03 1.42 20.47
CA ARG A 259 -5.81 2.14 20.83
C ARG A 259 -4.72 1.95 19.79
N ALA A 260 -4.05 3.03 19.43
CA ALA A 260 -2.72 3.01 18.84
C ALA A 260 -1.63 3.10 19.91
N SER A 261 -0.50 2.44 19.66
CA SER A 261 0.70 2.53 20.50
C SER A 261 1.21 3.97 20.65
N GLY A 262 1.07 4.76 19.59
CA GLY A 262 1.46 6.17 19.52
C GLY A 262 0.92 6.87 18.27
N ILE A 263 1.40 8.08 18.04
CA ILE A 263 0.99 8.94 16.92
C ILE A 263 2.12 9.07 15.92
N GLY A 264 1.84 8.81 14.66
CA GLY A 264 2.86 8.86 13.61
C GLY A 264 3.92 7.76 13.76
N ASP A 265 3.52 6.63 14.36
CA ASP A 265 4.42 5.52 14.69
C ASP A 265 4.66 4.57 13.53
N ILE A 266 4.05 4.80 12.36
CA ILE A 266 4.10 3.88 11.22
C ILE A 266 5.53 3.62 10.72
N CYS A 267 5.75 2.43 10.14
CA CYS A 267 7.02 1.98 9.59
C CYS A 267 8.16 1.77 10.60
N ASN A 268 7.80 1.70 11.88
CA ASN A 268 8.66 1.24 12.95
C ASN A 268 8.18 -0.15 13.40
N ASN A 269 8.83 -1.21 12.92
CA ASN A 269 8.45 -2.60 13.21
C ASN A 269 8.22 -2.90 14.70
N SER A 270 8.88 -2.18 15.62
CA SER A 270 8.77 -2.37 17.06
C SER A 270 7.58 -1.64 17.69
N THR A 271 7.13 -0.52 17.11
CA THR A 271 6.12 0.34 17.72
C THR A 271 4.87 0.53 16.89
N SER A 272 4.86 0.30 15.57
CA SER A 272 3.70 0.47 14.70
C SER A 272 2.64 -0.61 14.94
N VAL A 273 1.89 -0.48 16.03
CA VAL A 273 0.82 -1.41 16.38
C VAL A 273 -0.41 -0.65 16.86
N CYS A 274 -1.58 -1.22 16.62
CA CYS A 274 -2.83 -0.77 17.19
C CYS A 274 -3.82 -1.93 17.32
N TYR A 275 -4.90 -1.72 18.06
CA TYR A 275 -6.01 -2.67 18.10
C TYR A 275 -7.37 -2.00 18.10
N THR A 276 -8.38 -2.79 17.71
CA THR A 276 -9.79 -2.42 17.76
C THR A 276 -10.61 -3.52 18.44
N LYS A 277 -11.55 -3.10 19.30
CA LYS A 277 -12.58 -3.96 19.88
C LYS A 277 -13.68 -4.20 18.84
N ASP A 278 -14.09 -5.47 18.73
CA ASP A 278 -15.26 -5.88 17.96
C ASP A 278 -16.52 -5.12 18.40
N ARG A 279 -17.23 -4.57 17.42
CA ARG A 279 -18.52 -3.89 17.61
C ARG A 279 -19.22 -3.63 16.29
N VAL A 280 -20.51 -3.29 16.38
CA VAL A 280 -21.23 -2.69 15.25
C VAL A 280 -20.52 -1.39 14.84
N GLY A 281 -20.10 -1.32 13.57
CA GLY A 281 -19.35 -0.17 13.05
C GLY A 281 -17.85 -0.17 13.41
N GLU A 282 -17.26 -1.32 13.73
CA GLU A 282 -15.83 -1.44 14.08
C GLU A 282 -14.88 -0.82 13.05
N PHE A 283 -15.22 -0.83 11.76
CA PHE A 283 -14.40 -0.24 10.69
C PHE A 283 -14.14 1.25 10.90
N LEU A 284 -15.06 1.95 11.58
CA LEU A 284 -14.86 3.34 11.97
C LEU A 284 -13.76 3.48 13.02
N THR A 285 -13.63 2.53 13.95
CA THR A 285 -12.53 2.48 14.91
C THR A 285 -11.23 2.06 14.22
N VAL A 286 -11.26 1.08 13.32
CA VAL A 286 -10.06 0.71 12.54
C VAL A 286 -9.48 1.91 11.79
N ALA A 287 -10.32 2.68 11.09
CA ALA A 287 -9.90 3.94 10.46
C ALA A 287 -9.38 4.99 11.45
N HIS A 288 -9.87 4.99 12.70
CA HIS A 288 -9.33 5.85 13.76
C HIS A 288 -7.87 5.54 14.07
N GLU A 289 -7.60 4.26 14.38
CA GLU A 289 -6.35 3.86 14.99
C GLU A 289 -5.24 3.81 13.93
N ILE A 290 -5.59 3.46 12.69
CA ILE A 290 -4.71 3.66 11.53
C ILE A 290 -4.45 5.17 11.34
N GLY A 291 -5.47 6.03 11.49
CA GLY A 291 -5.32 7.48 11.45
C GLY A 291 -4.31 8.03 12.47
N HIS A 292 -4.34 7.54 13.71
CA HIS A 292 -3.32 7.87 14.73
C HIS A 292 -1.92 7.43 14.31
N ASN A 293 -1.75 6.19 13.83
CA ASN A 293 -0.45 5.71 13.33
C ASN A 293 0.07 6.55 12.15
N LEU A 294 -0.83 7.14 11.37
CA LEU A 294 -0.52 8.09 10.29
C LEU A 294 -0.45 9.55 10.74
N GLY A 295 -0.36 9.80 12.05
CA GLY A 295 -0.10 11.12 12.62
C GLY A 295 -1.34 11.93 13.00
N GLY A 296 -2.55 11.40 12.84
CA GLY A 296 -3.80 12.08 13.20
C GLY A 296 -3.98 12.26 14.72
N LEU A 297 -4.64 13.34 15.13
CA LEU A 297 -4.96 13.64 16.53
C LEU A 297 -6.46 13.82 16.75
N HIS A 298 -6.95 13.53 17.96
CA HIS A 298 -8.32 13.81 18.39
C HIS A 298 -8.67 15.28 18.25
N GLY A 299 -7.71 16.16 18.56
CA GLY A 299 -7.88 17.62 18.45
C GLY A 299 -8.07 18.13 17.01
N ASP A 300 -7.79 17.32 15.99
CA ASP A 300 -8.12 17.65 14.60
C ASP A 300 -9.53 17.18 14.21
N GLY A 301 -10.22 16.45 15.08
CA GLY A 301 -11.59 16.02 14.86
C GLY A 301 -12.56 17.20 14.71
N GLN A 302 -13.58 17.01 13.87
CA GLN A 302 -14.65 17.97 13.64
C GLN A 302 -16.00 17.38 14.06
N SER A 303 -16.85 18.23 14.64
CA SER A 303 -18.22 17.86 15.06
C SER A 303 -18.27 16.72 16.08
N CYS A 304 -17.23 16.60 16.92
CA CYS A 304 -17.15 15.54 17.92
C CYS A 304 -18.32 15.59 18.91
N GLY A 305 -18.80 14.41 19.32
CA GLY A 305 -20.00 14.27 20.16
C GLY A 305 -21.34 14.44 19.40
N THR A 306 -21.31 14.51 18.07
CA THR A 306 -22.53 14.63 17.25
C THR A 306 -22.70 13.47 16.28
N SER A 307 -23.85 13.40 15.61
CA SER A 307 -24.08 12.43 14.54
C SER A 307 -23.19 12.61 13.32
N ASN A 308 -22.48 13.73 13.19
CA ASN A 308 -21.68 14.06 12.02
C ASN A 308 -20.20 14.16 12.39
N ALA A 309 -19.77 13.42 13.41
CA ALA A 309 -18.40 13.44 13.91
C ALA A 309 -17.42 12.82 12.90
N SER A 310 -16.34 13.54 12.59
CA SER A 310 -15.27 13.03 11.71
C SER A 310 -14.55 11.81 12.30
N ILE A 311 -13.82 11.09 11.46
CA ILE A 311 -13.05 9.89 11.83
C ILE A 311 -12.04 10.16 12.95
N MET A 312 -11.51 11.36 13.17
CA MET A 312 -10.57 11.58 14.29
C MET A 312 -11.25 11.96 15.61
N CYS A 313 -12.57 12.03 15.70
CA CYS A 313 -13.23 12.22 16.98
C CYS A 313 -13.16 10.95 17.85
N GLN A 314 -13.06 11.13 19.17
CA GLN A 314 -13.21 10.03 20.13
C GLN A 314 -14.63 9.45 20.12
N GLY A 315 -14.72 8.18 20.52
CA GLY A 315 -15.98 7.49 20.78
C GLY A 315 -16.74 7.05 19.53
N THR A 316 -18.06 6.92 19.66
CA THR A 316 -18.91 6.40 18.58
C THR A 316 -19.04 7.42 17.46
N LYS A 317 -18.35 7.17 16.35
CA LYS A 317 -18.48 7.99 15.14
C LYS A 317 -19.79 7.68 14.42
N ARG A 318 -20.33 8.70 13.79
CA ARG A 318 -21.59 8.63 13.07
C ARG A 318 -21.41 9.29 11.68
N ASP A 319 -22.42 9.19 10.84
CA ASP A 319 -22.38 9.52 9.40
C ASP A 319 -22.13 11.02 9.09
N PRO A 320 -21.32 11.37 8.07
CA PRO A 320 -20.58 10.51 7.16
C PRO A 320 -19.31 9.93 7.77
N MET A 321 -18.82 8.84 7.17
CA MET A 321 -17.41 8.46 7.32
C MET A 321 -16.58 9.50 6.53
N TYR A 322 -15.79 10.32 7.22
CA TYR A 322 -14.90 11.32 6.60
C TYR A 322 -13.77 11.77 7.55
N PHE A 323 -12.62 12.16 7.01
CA PHE A 323 -11.60 12.91 7.75
C PHE A 323 -11.89 14.41 7.69
N SER A 324 -11.71 15.14 8.79
CA SER A 324 -11.84 16.60 8.78
C SER A 324 -10.76 17.23 7.89
N ALA A 325 -10.92 18.50 7.52
CA ALA A 325 -9.86 19.22 6.80
C ALA A 325 -8.55 19.27 7.60
N ALA A 326 -8.62 19.49 8.92
CA ALA A 326 -7.44 19.51 9.79
C ALA A 326 -6.75 18.14 9.85
N SER A 327 -7.52 17.06 10.01
CA SER A 327 -6.99 15.69 9.99
C SER A 327 -6.37 15.36 8.65
N THR A 328 -7.02 15.75 7.55
CA THR A 328 -6.54 15.52 6.18
C THR A 328 -5.19 16.20 5.96
N THR A 329 -5.05 17.47 6.35
CA THR A 329 -3.78 18.19 6.24
C THR A 329 -2.68 17.55 7.10
N ARG A 330 -2.97 17.20 8.36
CA ARG A 330 -1.96 16.61 9.25
C ARG A 330 -1.50 15.24 8.76
N ILE A 331 -2.45 14.34 8.50
CA ILE A 331 -2.18 12.97 8.06
C ILE A 331 -1.50 13.01 6.68
N GLY A 332 -1.99 13.85 5.76
CA GLY A 332 -1.38 14.03 4.44
C GLY A 332 0.09 14.46 4.54
N ASN A 333 0.39 15.50 5.33
CA ASN A 333 1.76 15.94 5.55
C ASN A 333 2.64 14.84 6.17
N PHE A 334 2.08 14.06 7.11
CA PHE A 334 2.79 12.93 7.70
C PHE A 334 3.13 11.89 6.64
N ILE A 335 2.13 11.43 5.88
CA ILE A 335 2.30 10.46 4.79
C ILE A 335 3.34 10.96 3.77
N ASP A 336 3.29 12.24 3.38
CA ASP A 336 4.23 12.86 2.44
C ASP A 336 5.69 12.80 2.95
N SER A 337 5.88 12.74 4.27
CA SER A 337 7.20 12.60 4.90
C SER A 337 7.70 11.15 5.04
N GLN A 338 6.85 10.15 4.78
CA GLN A 338 7.17 8.73 4.95
C GLN A 338 7.53 8.05 3.63
N THR A 339 8.78 7.58 3.53
CA THR A 339 9.25 6.86 2.33
C THR A 339 8.87 5.37 2.31
N CYS A 340 8.57 4.78 3.47
CA CYS A 340 8.15 3.38 3.57
C CYS A 340 6.81 3.09 2.87
N LEU A 341 5.90 4.07 2.87
CA LEU A 341 4.59 3.99 2.21
C LEU A 341 4.68 4.18 0.70
N LEU A 342 5.83 4.67 0.22
CA LEU A 342 6.07 4.81 -1.20
C LEU A 342 6.41 3.43 -1.76
N TYR A 343 5.75 3.08 -2.86
CA TYR A 343 6.18 1.95 -3.68
C TYR A 343 7.43 2.34 -4.52
N GLU A 344 8.39 3.03 -3.90
CA GLU A 344 9.57 3.61 -4.55
C GLU A 344 10.76 2.67 -4.62
N PHE A 345 10.62 1.45 -4.11
CA PHE A 345 11.75 0.52 -4.10
C PHE A 345 11.95 -0.20 -5.43
N LEU A 346 11.07 0.01 -6.42
CA LEU A 346 11.23 -0.55 -7.74
C LEU A 346 12.43 0.05 -8.48
N SER A 347 13.43 -0.78 -8.73
CA SER A 347 14.59 -0.47 -9.54
C SER A 347 14.67 -1.43 -10.72
N MET A 348 15.22 -0.97 -11.83
CA MET A 348 15.57 -1.83 -12.95
C MET A 348 17.05 -2.20 -12.84
N ARG A 349 17.33 -3.50 -12.65
CA ARG A 349 18.67 -4.08 -12.71
C ARG A 349 18.97 -4.56 -14.14
N GLY A 350 20.21 -4.41 -14.57
CA GLY A 350 20.74 -4.81 -15.87
C GLY A 350 22.00 -4.03 -16.17
N GLU A 351 22.68 -4.32 -17.28
CA GLU A 351 23.86 -3.56 -17.69
C GLU A 351 23.48 -2.15 -18.15
N THR A 352 24.37 -1.18 -17.92
CA THR A 352 24.24 0.18 -18.49
C THR A 352 24.89 0.28 -19.87
N GLN A 353 25.73 -0.69 -20.24
CA GLN A 353 26.37 -0.79 -21.53
C GLN A 353 25.84 -1.99 -22.33
N LEU A 354 25.18 -1.72 -23.46
CA LEU A 354 24.59 -2.76 -24.32
C LEU A 354 25.04 -2.57 -25.77
N CYS A 355 26.06 -3.32 -26.17
CA CYS A 355 26.71 -3.14 -27.46
C CYS A 355 26.33 -4.19 -28.49
N ASP A 356 26.82 -5.43 -28.31
CA ASP A 356 26.58 -6.55 -29.23
C ASP A 356 25.96 -7.77 -28.53
N GLN A 357 25.70 -7.64 -27.23
CA GLN A 357 25.21 -8.73 -26.39
C GLN A 357 23.71 -8.64 -26.18
N ILE A 358 23.12 -9.76 -25.75
CA ILE A 358 21.75 -9.81 -25.26
C ILE A 358 21.84 -9.67 -23.75
N GLU A 359 21.19 -8.65 -23.20
CA GLU A 359 21.19 -8.42 -21.76
C GLU A 359 19.83 -8.70 -21.13
N LEU A 360 19.90 -9.04 -19.85
CA LEU A 360 18.74 -9.32 -19.02
C LEU A 360 18.44 -8.13 -18.13
N TYR A 361 17.26 -7.53 -18.31
CA TYR A 361 16.75 -6.48 -17.44
C TYR A 361 15.68 -7.03 -16.52
N THR A 362 15.80 -6.76 -15.22
CA THR A 362 14.88 -7.28 -14.19
C THR A 362 14.41 -6.14 -13.31
N ILE A 363 13.11 -6.07 -13.06
CA ILE A 363 12.56 -5.17 -12.04
C ILE A 363 12.72 -5.83 -10.67
N GLN A 364 13.35 -5.12 -9.75
CA GLN A 364 13.61 -5.54 -8.38
C GLN A 364 13.06 -4.52 -7.41
N ASP A 365 12.56 -4.96 -6.26
CA ASP A 365 12.39 -4.07 -5.11
C ASP A 365 13.72 -4.08 -4.31
N GLY A 366 14.20 -2.89 -3.95
CA GLY A 366 15.47 -2.64 -3.28
C GLY A 366 15.68 -3.35 -1.93
N ALA A 367 14.66 -3.99 -1.34
CA ALA A 367 14.84 -4.79 -0.13
C ALA A 367 14.10 -6.14 -0.12
N SER A 368 13.08 -6.34 -0.96
CA SER A 368 12.36 -7.61 -1.07
C SER A 368 12.26 -8.04 -2.54
N GLN A 369 12.56 -9.30 -2.86
CA GLN A 369 12.36 -9.81 -4.22
C GLN A 369 10.88 -10.08 -4.57
N ASN A 370 9.94 -9.53 -3.79
CA ASN A 370 8.53 -9.92 -3.82
C ASN A 370 7.63 -8.83 -4.41
N LEU A 371 7.82 -8.59 -5.71
CA LEU A 371 6.89 -7.86 -6.58
C LEU A 371 5.80 -8.77 -7.13
N ALA A 372 5.26 -9.64 -6.28
CA ALA A 372 4.34 -10.67 -6.71
C ALA A 372 2.96 -10.07 -7.05
N GLY A 373 2.50 -10.30 -8.29
CA GLY A 373 1.19 -9.82 -8.78
C GLY A 373 1.23 -8.49 -9.52
N VAL A 374 2.43 -7.96 -9.75
CA VAL A 374 2.65 -6.75 -10.53
C VAL A 374 2.82 -7.13 -12.00
N ASN A 375 2.04 -6.52 -12.89
CA ASN A 375 2.23 -6.71 -14.33
C ASN A 375 3.22 -5.67 -14.84
N VAL A 376 4.31 -6.12 -15.47
CA VAL A 376 5.29 -5.22 -16.06
C VAL A 376 5.17 -5.24 -17.58
N THR A 377 4.87 -4.09 -18.16
CA THR A 377 4.92 -3.88 -19.62
C THR A 377 6.27 -3.26 -19.97
N TRP A 378 7.01 -3.93 -20.85
CA TRP A 378 8.30 -3.45 -21.32
C TRP A 378 8.17 -2.74 -22.67
N SER A 379 8.94 -1.67 -22.82
CA SER A 379 9.07 -0.94 -24.08
C SER A 379 10.51 -0.48 -24.29
N THR A 380 10.87 -0.26 -25.54
CA THR A 380 12.17 0.28 -25.94
C THR A 380 11.98 1.38 -26.97
N ASN A 381 13.03 2.19 -27.17
CA ASN A 381 13.13 3.04 -28.36
C ASN A 381 13.66 2.24 -29.57
N ASN A 382 13.73 2.89 -30.74
CA ASN A 382 14.15 2.25 -32.00
C ASN A 382 15.59 1.69 -32.02
N ALA A 383 16.39 1.95 -30.99
CA ALA A 383 17.76 1.46 -30.88
C ALA A 383 17.85 0.05 -30.30
N LEU A 384 16.77 -0.44 -29.66
CA LEU A 384 16.74 -1.71 -28.95
C LEU A 384 15.49 -2.52 -29.32
N GLU A 385 15.61 -3.84 -29.20
CA GLU A 385 14.55 -4.82 -29.42
C GLU A 385 14.42 -5.70 -28.18
N ILE A 386 13.17 -5.88 -27.72
CA ILE A 386 12.82 -6.85 -26.68
C ILE A 386 12.64 -8.21 -27.37
N LEU A 387 13.51 -9.16 -27.04
CA LEU A 387 13.49 -10.51 -27.62
C LEU A 387 12.48 -11.42 -26.92
N SER A 388 12.32 -11.26 -25.61
CA SER A 388 11.37 -12.04 -24.81
C SER A 388 11.13 -11.38 -23.47
N VAL A 389 9.97 -11.67 -22.88
CA VAL A 389 9.58 -11.29 -21.52
C VAL A 389 9.25 -12.57 -20.75
N SER A 390 9.67 -12.66 -19.49
CA SER A 390 9.38 -13.81 -18.62
C SER A 390 7.88 -13.98 -18.38
N SER A 391 7.45 -15.18 -17.99
CA SER A 391 6.04 -15.47 -17.70
C SER A 391 5.47 -14.68 -16.53
N ASP A 392 6.33 -14.28 -15.57
CA ASP A 392 5.96 -13.39 -14.47
C ASP A 392 6.08 -11.90 -14.84
N THR A 393 6.41 -11.59 -16.10
CA THR A 393 6.61 -10.26 -16.69
C THR A 393 7.77 -9.43 -16.15
N ARG A 394 8.42 -9.85 -15.05
CA ARG A 394 9.41 -9.04 -14.32
C ARG A 394 10.76 -8.92 -15.00
N THR A 395 11.00 -9.72 -16.03
CA THR A 395 12.28 -9.78 -16.71
C THR A 395 12.10 -9.68 -18.21
N ALA A 396 12.93 -8.87 -18.86
CA ALA A 396 13.00 -8.73 -20.32
C ALA A 396 14.41 -8.99 -20.82
N ARG A 397 14.52 -9.77 -21.90
CA ARG A 397 15.76 -9.94 -22.66
C ARG A 397 15.78 -8.92 -23.78
N VAL A 398 16.81 -8.07 -23.80
CA VAL A 398 16.90 -6.95 -24.74
C VAL A 398 18.21 -7.02 -25.50
N ARG A 399 18.14 -6.69 -26.79
CA ARG A 399 19.28 -6.60 -27.70
C ARG A 399 19.24 -5.26 -28.42
N ARG A 400 20.40 -4.79 -28.86
CA ARG A 400 20.49 -3.62 -29.72
C ARG A 400 20.12 -3.95 -31.17
N THR A 401 19.43 -3.03 -31.83
CA THR A 401 19.02 -3.13 -33.24
C THR A 401 19.45 -1.87 -34.00
N GLY A 402 20.76 -1.69 -34.18
CA GLY A 402 21.30 -0.61 -35.00
C GLY A 402 22.57 0.02 -34.44
N ASN A 403 23.10 1.02 -35.16
CA ASN A 403 24.38 1.68 -34.85
C ASN A 403 24.24 2.92 -33.94
N THR A 404 23.06 3.19 -33.40
CA THR A 404 22.81 4.38 -32.55
C THR A 404 23.46 4.25 -31.18
N PHE A 405 24.21 5.27 -30.75
CA PHE A 405 24.99 5.24 -29.51
C PHE A 405 24.15 5.12 -28.23
N PHE A 406 22.88 5.53 -28.29
CA PHE A 406 21.98 5.59 -27.14
C PHE A 406 20.76 4.69 -27.35
N GLY A 407 20.51 3.82 -26.39
CA GLY A 407 19.29 3.03 -26.26
C GLY A 407 18.52 3.42 -25.01
N GLN A 408 17.21 3.20 -25.02
CA GLN A 408 16.38 3.39 -23.84
C GLN A 408 15.45 2.19 -23.67
N ILE A 409 15.42 1.67 -22.45
CA ILE A 409 14.48 0.63 -22.02
C ILE A 409 13.61 1.21 -20.90
N THR A 410 12.31 0.97 -21.02
CA THR A 410 11.31 1.45 -20.08
C THR A 410 10.42 0.29 -19.63
N ALA A 411 10.29 0.14 -18.32
CA ALA A 411 9.31 -0.75 -17.69
C ALA A 411 8.18 0.10 -17.12
N SER A 412 6.94 -0.24 -17.51
CA SER A 412 5.72 0.29 -16.92
C SER A 412 5.14 -0.79 -16.01
N VAL A 413 5.01 -0.47 -14.75
CA VAL A 413 4.75 -1.41 -13.66
C VAL A 413 3.35 -1.15 -13.11
N ASP A 414 2.41 -2.02 -13.47
CA ASP A 414 1.04 -2.00 -13.00
C ASP A 414 0.95 -2.67 -11.62
N VAL A 415 0.97 -1.84 -10.58
CA VAL A 415 0.77 -2.28 -9.20
C VAL A 415 -0.74 -2.43 -8.95
N LEU A 416 -1.16 -3.56 -8.38
CA LEU A 416 -2.58 -3.88 -8.14
C LEU A 416 -3.21 -2.79 -7.24
N GLY A 417 -3.93 -1.83 -7.81
CA GLY A 417 -4.23 -0.59 -7.08
C GLY A 417 -5.45 0.17 -7.56
N GLY A 418 -5.43 0.64 -8.81
CA GLY A 418 -6.17 1.86 -9.19
C GLY A 418 -5.24 3.06 -9.34
N CYS A 419 -4.00 2.89 -8.87
CA CYS A 419 -2.81 3.63 -9.23
C CYS A 419 -2.55 3.76 -10.74
N GLN A 420 -1.90 4.87 -11.14
CA GLN A 420 -1.24 4.96 -12.44
C GLN A 420 -0.02 4.03 -12.48
N PRO A 421 0.33 3.45 -13.64
CA PRO A 421 1.51 2.58 -13.76
C PRO A 421 2.79 3.32 -13.35
N ILE A 422 3.67 2.68 -12.58
CA ILE A 422 4.98 3.24 -12.23
C ILE A 422 5.91 3.06 -13.43
N VAL A 423 6.55 4.13 -13.90
CA VAL A 423 7.42 4.09 -15.08
C VAL A 423 8.88 4.19 -14.67
N ILE A 424 9.65 3.14 -14.96
CA ILE A 424 11.08 3.05 -14.67
C ILE A 424 11.81 3.03 -16.01
N THR A 425 12.70 4.00 -16.22
CA THR A 425 13.45 4.13 -17.46
C THR A 425 14.93 4.05 -17.21
N ARG A 426 15.64 3.29 -18.04
CA ARG A 426 17.10 3.18 -18.03
C ARG A 426 17.66 3.53 -19.39
N ASN A 427 18.62 4.44 -19.40
CA ASN A 427 19.37 4.81 -20.58
C ASN A 427 20.59 3.89 -20.72
N LEU A 428 20.84 3.40 -21.93
CA LEU A 428 21.93 2.51 -22.28
C LEU A 428 22.87 3.19 -23.26
N ILE A 429 24.17 2.98 -23.08
CA ILE A 429 25.21 3.52 -23.95
C ILE A 429 25.94 2.36 -24.60
N CYS A 430 26.34 2.49 -25.87
CA CYS A 430 27.32 1.59 -26.46
C CYS A 430 28.57 2.33 -26.93
N SER A 431 29.72 1.97 -26.36
CA SER A 431 31.03 2.56 -26.65
C SER A 431 31.96 1.63 -27.44
N ASN A 432 31.44 0.76 -28.31
CA ASN A 432 32.27 -0.13 -29.15
C ASN A 432 33.31 0.61 -30.03
N ASN A 433 33.15 1.92 -30.23
CA ASN A 433 34.09 2.77 -30.97
C ASN A 433 35.12 3.51 -30.08
N LEU A 434 35.19 3.22 -28.78
CA LEU A 434 36.29 3.66 -27.89
C LEU A 434 37.36 2.58 -27.71
N LYS A 435 37.41 1.57 -28.59
CA LYS A 435 38.64 0.77 -28.73
C LYS A 435 39.73 1.70 -29.22
N SER A 436 40.57 2.13 -28.28
CA SER A 436 41.81 2.84 -28.55
C SER A 436 42.54 2.13 -29.68
N GLU A 437 42.84 2.85 -30.75
CA GLU A 437 43.92 2.51 -31.66
C GLU A 437 45.25 2.59 -30.90
N THR A 438 45.50 1.65 -29.99
CA THR A 438 46.84 1.37 -29.47
C THR A 438 47.51 0.41 -30.43
N ASN A 439 47.78 0.88 -31.64
CA ASN A 439 48.71 0.23 -32.55
C ASN A 439 50.07 0.93 -32.44
N LYS A 440 50.94 0.27 -31.67
CA LYS A 440 52.42 0.23 -31.74
C LYS A 440 53.18 1.53 -32.07
N LYS A 441 54.01 1.90 -31.09
CA LYS A 441 55.14 2.85 -31.09
C LYS A 441 54.72 4.32 -31.16
N ASP A 442 54.38 4.89 -30.01
CA ASP A 442 55.03 6.10 -29.49
C ASP A 442 54.75 6.21 -28.00
N LYS A 443 55.72 6.74 -27.26
CA LYS A 443 55.78 6.74 -25.78
C LYS A 443 55.13 7.96 -25.15
N ASP A 444 54.21 8.64 -25.85
CA ASP A 444 53.46 9.79 -25.35
C ASP A 444 51.96 9.54 -25.54
N ILE A 445 51.25 9.31 -24.44
CA ILE A 445 49.78 9.19 -24.46
C ILE A 445 49.21 10.61 -24.49
N THR A 446 48.76 11.05 -25.66
CA THR A 446 47.89 12.23 -25.79
C THR A 446 46.43 11.77 -25.69
N ILE A 447 45.78 11.98 -24.54
CA ILE A 447 44.32 11.84 -24.44
C ILE A 447 43.70 13.08 -25.10
N SER A 448 43.23 12.95 -26.34
CA SER A 448 42.47 14.02 -26.99
C SER A 448 40.96 13.66 -27.02
N ASN A 449 40.17 14.52 -26.35
CA ASN A 449 38.72 14.68 -26.47
C ASN A 449 37.81 13.49 -26.09
N SER A 450 37.54 13.34 -24.79
CA SER A 450 36.39 12.55 -24.30
C SER A 450 35.17 13.46 -24.08
N LYS A 451 34.03 13.12 -24.70
CA LYS A 451 32.74 13.83 -24.48
C LYS A 451 31.90 13.09 -23.43
N VAL A 452 31.46 13.79 -22.39
CA VAL A 452 30.58 13.27 -21.34
C VAL A 452 29.21 13.95 -21.47
N TYR A 453 28.13 13.16 -21.45
CA TYR A 453 26.75 13.63 -21.52
C TYR A 453 26.03 13.35 -20.18
N PRO A 454 25.38 14.34 -19.56
CA PRO A 454 24.69 14.17 -18.27
C PRO A 454 23.33 13.44 -18.39
N ASN A 455 22.91 12.79 -17.31
CA ASN A 455 21.66 12.03 -17.20
C ASN A 455 20.51 12.94 -16.69
N PRO A 456 19.33 13.00 -17.35
CA PRO A 456 18.30 14.02 -17.05
C PRO A 456 17.49 13.85 -15.76
N THR A 457 17.58 12.72 -15.03
CA THR A 457 16.61 12.43 -13.95
C THR A 457 17.08 12.68 -12.52
N ASN A 458 18.33 13.10 -12.28
CA ASN A 458 18.78 13.34 -10.90
C ASN A 458 19.93 14.37 -10.82
N SER A 459 19.60 15.61 -10.45
CA SER A 459 20.57 16.72 -10.39
C SER A 459 21.69 16.48 -9.36
N ILE A 460 21.40 15.75 -8.28
CA ILE A 460 22.36 15.43 -7.21
C ILE A 460 23.35 14.35 -7.68
N LEU A 461 22.88 13.37 -8.47
CA LEU A 461 23.71 12.30 -9.00
C LEU A 461 24.69 12.82 -10.08
N ASN A 462 24.28 13.84 -10.85
CA ASN A 462 25.14 14.49 -11.84
C ASN A 462 26.31 15.24 -11.17
N VAL A 463 26.07 15.95 -10.06
CA VAL A 463 27.15 16.64 -9.31
C VAL A 463 28.14 15.65 -8.72
N LYS A 464 27.66 14.51 -8.20
CA LYS A 464 28.51 13.50 -7.59
C LYS A 464 29.35 12.72 -8.61
N LEU A 465 28.77 12.42 -9.77
CA LEU A 465 29.50 11.79 -10.88
C LEU A 465 30.55 12.74 -11.48
N GLU A 466 30.23 14.04 -11.56
CA GLU A 466 31.21 15.07 -11.91
C GLU A 466 32.39 15.06 -10.92
N GLU A 467 32.13 15.12 -9.61
CA GLU A 467 33.18 15.11 -8.57
C GLU A 467 34.02 13.83 -8.55
N GLU A 468 33.41 12.66 -8.73
CA GLU A 468 34.10 11.37 -8.76
C GLU A 468 34.98 11.20 -10.01
N ILE A 469 34.52 11.66 -11.18
CA ILE A 469 35.34 11.71 -12.40
C ILE A 469 36.50 12.69 -12.23
N PHE A 470 36.25 13.86 -11.63
CA PHE A 470 37.30 14.84 -11.33
C PHE A 470 38.35 14.30 -10.34
N GLN A 471 37.94 13.64 -9.26
CA GLN A 471 38.86 13.02 -8.30
C GLN A 471 39.64 11.85 -8.91
N TYR A 472 39.01 11.02 -9.74
CA TYR A 472 39.68 9.90 -10.39
C TYR A 472 40.80 10.38 -11.32
N ILE A 473 40.57 11.46 -12.08
CA ILE A 473 41.59 12.05 -12.96
C ILE A 473 42.73 12.65 -12.12
N ASN A 474 42.42 13.44 -11.09
CA ASN A 474 43.44 14.05 -10.22
C ASN A 474 44.32 13.02 -9.50
N ASN A 475 43.74 11.89 -9.08
CA ASN A 475 44.46 10.88 -8.31
C ASN A 475 45.32 9.95 -9.18
N ASN A 476 45.10 9.92 -10.50
CA ASN A 476 45.77 8.98 -11.41
C ASN A 476 46.59 9.65 -12.52
N SER A 477 46.64 10.99 -12.59
CA SER A 477 47.46 11.69 -13.58
C SER A 477 48.88 11.95 -13.07
N THR A 478 49.83 11.14 -13.49
CA THR A 478 51.24 11.56 -13.63
C THR A 478 51.48 11.96 -15.08
N VAL A 479 51.00 13.15 -15.49
CA VAL A 479 51.12 13.59 -16.89
C VAL A 479 51.46 15.08 -16.96
N ASN A 480 52.57 15.41 -17.62
CA ASN A 480 52.99 16.76 -18.02
C ASN A 480 52.31 17.19 -19.34
N SER A 481 50.97 17.21 -19.41
CA SER A 481 50.30 17.70 -20.62
C SER A 481 48.91 18.24 -20.34
N ASN A 482 48.61 19.37 -21.00
CA ASN A 482 47.36 20.10 -20.87
C ASN A 482 46.15 19.23 -21.22
N VAL A 483 45.34 18.85 -20.22
CA VAL A 483 44.09 18.08 -20.42
C VAL A 483 42.93 19.07 -20.58
N LYS A 484 42.24 19.01 -21.72
CA LYS A 484 41.02 19.80 -21.97
C LYS A 484 39.77 18.95 -21.76
N LEU A 485 38.98 19.30 -20.75
CA LEU A 485 37.67 18.72 -20.48
C LEU A 485 36.58 19.62 -21.10
N GLU A 486 35.62 19.01 -21.79
CA GLU A 486 34.48 19.68 -22.40
C GLU A 486 33.18 18.96 -22.04
N LEU A 487 32.28 19.68 -21.37
CA LEU A 487 30.93 19.22 -21.03
C LEU A 487 29.94 19.68 -22.09
N TYR A 488 29.02 18.80 -22.45
CA TYR A 488 27.98 19.05 -23.44
C TYR A 488 26.61 18.76 -22.81
N ASP A 489 25.59 19.55 -23.16
CA ASP A 489 24.21 19.24 -22.80
C ASP A 489 23.66 18.08 -23.65
N ILE A 490 22.44 17.67 -23.32
CA ILE A 490 21.72 16.58 -24.00
C ILE A 490 21.45 16.84 -25.49
N TYR A 491 21.63 18.08 -25.96
CA TYR A 491 21.49 18.47 -27.36
C TYR A 491 22.85 18.61 -28.07
N GLY A 492 23.94 18.25 -27.40
CA GLY A 492 25.30 18.35 -27.94
C GLY A 492 25.84 19.78 -27.96
N LYS A 493 25.25 20.72 -27.21
CA LYS A 493 25.79 22.07 -27.04
C LYS A 493 26.75 22.10 -25.86
N ARG A 494 27.95 22.63 -26.10
CA ARG A 494 29.00 22.73 -25.06
C ARG A 494 28.55 23.68 -23.95
N THR A 495 28.49 23.18 -22.72
CA THR A 495 28.04 23.94 -21.53
C THR A 495 29.21 24.45 -20.69
N LYS A 496 30.32 23.71 -20.63
CA LYS A 496 31.49 24.08 -19.85
C LYS A 496 32.77 23.54 -20.47
N SER A 497 33.88 24.24 -20.27
CA SER A 497 35.20 23.70 -20.59
C SER A 497 36.26 24.22 -19.65
N GLN A 498 37.19 23.33 -19.32
CA GLN A 498 38.33 23.65 -18.48
C GLN A 498 39.57 22.99 -19.04
N ILE A 499 40.67 23.73 -19.03
CA ILE A 499 42.00 23.24 -19.39
C ILE A 499 42.77 23.12 -18.07
N TYR A 500 43.37 21.97 -17.83
CA TYR A 500 44.24 21.72 -16.70
C TYR A 500 45.66 21.60 -17.23
N ASP A 501 46.56 22.43 -16.72
CA ASP A 501 48.00 22.37 -17.01
C ASP A 501 48.69 21.30 -16.15
#